data_AF-A0A8T6PYI1-F1
#
_entry.id   AF-A0A8T6PYI1-F1
#
_cell.length_a   1.000
_cell.length_b   1.000
_cell.length_c   1.000
_cell.angle_alpha   90.00
_cell.angle_beta   90.00
_cell.angle_gamma   90.00
#
_symmetry.space_group_name_H-M   'P 1'
#
loop_
_entity.id
_entity.type
_entity.pdbx_description
1 polymer ?
#
loop_
_entity_poly.entity_id
_entity_poly.type
_entity_poly.pdbx_seq_one_letter_code
_entity_poly.pdbx_strand_id
1 'polypeptide(L)'
;IRDRFYDQRISHDVISARHFDSWWKKVSRETPDLLNFEKSMLIKEGAEKISKLDYPNFWHQGNLKLRLSYQFEPGADADGVTVHIPLPLLNQVEESGFEWQIPGLRRELIIALIKSLPKPVRRNFVPAPNYAEAFLGRVTPLELPLLDSLERELRRMTGVTVDREDWHWDQVPDHLKITFRVVDDKNKKLKEGRSLQDLKDALKGKVQETLSAVADDGIEQSGLHIWSFGQLPESYEQKRGNYKVKAWPALVDE
;
A
#
# COMPACT_ATOMS: atom_id res chain seq x y z
N ILE A 1 26.63 1.98 1.61
CA ILE A 1 26.74 0.49 1.66
C ILE A 1 27.30 -0.04 0.35
N ARG A 2 26.77 0.43 -0.80
CA ARG A 2 27.35 0.21 -2.12
C ARG A 2 28.82 0.63 -2.23
N ASP A 3 29.18 1.84 -1.77
CA ASP A 3 30.54 2.37 -1.97
C ASP A 3 31.65 1.49 -1.37
N ARG A 4 31.55 1.12 -0.08
CA ARG A 4 32.57 0.25 0.56
C ARG A 4 32.70 -1.15 -0.04
N PHE A 5 31.66 -1.70 -0.67
CA PHE A 5 31.70 -3.06 -1.24
C PHE A 5 32.61 -3.13 -2.47
N TYR A 6 32.51 -2.10 -3.32
CA TYR A 6 33.31 -1.95 -4.52
C TYR A 6 34.71 -1.41 -4.21
N ASP A 7 34.86 -0.47 -3.27
CA ASP A 7 36.17 0.08 -2.87
C ASP A 7 37.14 -1.00 -2.35
N GLN A 8 36.62 -2.05 -1.71
CA GLN A 8 37.45 -3.16 -1.20
C GLN A 8 37.83 -4.20 -2.26
N ARG A 9 37.11 -4.25 -3.39
CA ARG A 9 37.24 -5.31 -4.40
C ARG A 9 37.81 -4.83 -5.73
N ILE A 10 37.62 -3.55 -6.05
CA ILE A 10 38.17 -2.92 -7.24
C ILE A 10 39.60 -2.47 -6.92
N SER A 11 40.57 -2.83 -7.76
CA SER A 11 41.95 -2.36 -7.56
C SER A 11 42.00 -0.83 -7.58
N HIS A 12 42.86 -0.25 -6.74
CA HIS A 12 43.07 1.20 -6.66
C HIS A 12 43.59 1.82 -7.97
N ASP A 13 44.09 0.98 -8.90
CA ASP A 13 44.53 1.38 -10.25
C ASP A 13 43.37 1.67 -11.22
N VAL A 14 42.14 1.32 -10.83
CA VAL A 14 40.93 1.52 -11.62
C VAL A 14 40.38 2.93 -11.38
N ILE A 15 40.96 3.88 -12.10
CA ILE A 15 40.60 5.31 -12.02
C ILE A 15 39.67 5.77 -13.16
N SER A 16 39.29 4.87 -14.08
CA SER A 16 38.40 5.18 -15.20
C SER A 16 37.59 3.95 -15.64
N ALA A 17 36.46 4.17 -16.34
CA ALA A 17 35.64 3.09 -16.89
C ALA A 17 36.44 2.15 -17.82
N ARG A 18 37.39 2.69 -18.60
CA ARG A 18 38.28 1.87 -19.45
C ARG A 18 39.25 1.00 -18.66
N HIS A 19 39.73 1.49 -17.52
CA HIS A 19 40.55 0.68 -16.61
C HIS A 19 39.71 -0.40 -15.94
N PHE A 20 38.46 -0.09 -15.58
CA PHE A 20 37.52 -1.04 -15.02
C PHE A 20 37.25 -2.20 -15.98
N ASP A 21 36.90 -1.92 -17.23
CA ASP A 21 36.59 -2.97 -18.22
C ASP A 21 37.79 -3.89 -18.49
N SER A 22 38.99 -3.32 -18.52
CA SER A 22 40.23 -4.07 -18.76
C SER A 22 40.60 -4.94 -17.57
N TRP A 23 40.41 -4.44 -16.36
CA TRP A 23 40.60 -5.17 -15.11
C TRP A 23 39.54 -6.28 -14.95
N TRP A 24 38.28 -5.95 -15.16
CA TRP A 24 37.16 -6.88 -15.04
C TRP A 24 37.25 -8.03 -16.04
N LYS A 25 37.64 -7.78 -17.30
CA LYS A 25 37.87 -8.84 -18.30
C LYS A 25 38.91 -9.89 -17.90
N LYS A 26 39.89 -9.50 -17.08
CA LYS A 26 40.92 -10.42 -16.57
C LYS A 26 40.39 -11.17 -15.35
N VAL A 27 39.88 -10.43 -14.38
CA VAL A 27 39.44 -10.96 -13.09
C VAL A 27 38.18 -11.82 -13.21
N SER A 28 37.25 -11.49 -14.09
CA SER A 28 36.02 -12.26 -14.30
C SER A 28 36.26 -13.66 -14.89
N ARG A 29 37.46 -13.93 -15.43
CA ARG A 29 37.83 -15.27 -15.92
C ARG A 29 38.25 -16.20 -14.79
N GLU A 30 38.82 -15.65 -13.72
CA GLU A 30 39.30 -16.38 -12.55
C GLU A 30 38.28 -16.37 -11.41
N THR A 31 37.52 -15.28 -11.27
CA THR A 31 36.51 -15.09 -10.23
C THR A 31 35.29 -14.36 -10.82
N PRO A 32 34.42 -15.07 -11.58
CA PRO A 32 33.28 -14.48 -12.27
C PRO A 32 32.30 -13.76 -11.33
N ASP A 33 32.21 -14.25 -10.08
CA ASP A 33 31.28 -13.76 -9.07
C ASP A 33 31.84 -12.66 -8.17
N LEU A 34 33.06 -12.16 -8.43
CA LEU A 34 33.74 -11.22 -7.52
C LEU A 34 32.92 -9.94 -7.23
N LEU A 35 32.19 -9.44 -8.22
CA LEU A 35 31.32 -8.27 -8.10
C LEU A 35 29.84 -8.64 -7.92
N ASN A 36 29.52 -9.93 -7.88
CA ASN A 36 28.17 -10.38 -7.65
C ASN A 36 27.84 -10.21 -6.17
N PHE A 37 26.67 -9.63 -5.90
CA PHE A 37 26.12 -9.63 -4.55
C PHE A 37 25.62 -11.03 -4.25
N GLU A 38 26.33 -11.78 -3.40
CA GLU A 38 25.72 -12.95 -2.78
C GLU A 38 24.55 -12.49 -1.90
N LYS A 39 23.45 -13.25 -1.93
CA LYS A 39 22.23 -12.96 -1.17
C LYS A 39 22.50 -12.79 0.33
N SER A 40 23.53 -13.44 0.85
CA SER A 40 24.06 -13.33 2.21
C SER A 40 24.66 -11.96 2.53
N MET A 41 25.23 -11.24 1.54
CA MET A 41 25.88 -9.94 1.74
C MET A 41 24.91 -8.75 1.67
N LEU A 42 23.69 -8.99 1.16
CA LEU A 42 22.58 -8.04 1.26
C LEU A 42 21.95 -8.03 2.67
N ILE A 43 22.22 -9.07 3.46
CA ILE A 43 21.81 -9.22 4.86
C ILE A 43 22.82 -8.43 5.71
N LYS A 44 22.75 -7.10 5.65
CA LYS A 44 23.40 -6.29 6.67
C LYS A 44 22.73 -6.52 8.03
N GLU A 45 23.56 -6.55 9.06
CA GLU A 45 23.22 -6.65 10.49
C GLU A 45 21.87 -6.00 10.82
N GLY A 46 20.85 -6.84 11.05
CA GLY A 46 19.46 -6.42 11.33
C GLY A 46 18.40 -7.20 10.54
N ALA A 47 18.76 -7.88 9.46
CA ALA A 47 17.81 -8.60 8.60
C ALA A 47 17.32 -9.98 9.15
N GLU A 48 17.67 -10.36 10.37
CA GLU A 48 17.16 -11.58 11.02
C GLU A 48 15.67 -11.52 11.43
N LYS A 49 14.97 -10.41 11.16
CA LYS A 49 13.57 -10.21 11.56
C LYS A 49 12.58 -9.90 10.44
N ILE A 50 12.93 -10.05 9.15
CA ILE A 50 11.95 -9.84 8.08
C ILE A 50 11.14 -11.12 7.90
N SER A 51 10.01 -11.22 8.60
CA SER A 51 9.07 -12.32 8.45
C SER A 51 8.22 -12.12 7.19
N LYS A 52 7.76 -13.22 6.57
CA LYS A 52 6.71 -13.14 5.52
C LYS A 52 5.44 -12.44 6.02
N LEU A 53 5.24 -12.37 7.33
CA LEU A 53 4.14 -11.65 7.97
C LEU A 53 4.29 -10.13 7.83
N ASP A 54 5.52 -9.62 7.69
CA ASP A 54 5.78 -8.18 7.56
C ASP A 54 5.43 -7.65 6.17
N TYR A 55 5.51 -8.53 5.15
CA TYR A 55 5.22 -8.24 3.75
C TYR A 55 4.18 -9.23 3.20
N PRO A 56 2.92 -9.13 3.62
CA PRO A 56 1.88 -10.09 3.26
C PRO A 56 1.57 -10.05 1.76
N ASN A 57 1.19 -11.17 1.16
CA ASN A 57 0.76 -11.17 -0.25
C ASN A 57 -0.65 -10.59 -0.45
N PHE A 58 -1.42 -10.46 0.65
CA PHE A 58 -2.81 -10.03 0.62
C PHE A 58 -3.13 -9.11 1.78
N TRP A 59 -3.96 -8.10 1.50
CA TRP A 59 -4.66 -7.30 2.49
C TRP A 59 -6.04 -7.91 2.74
N HIS A 60 -6.45 -7.94 4.01
CA HIS A 60 -7.74 -8.47 4.43
C HIS A 60 -8.57 -7.35 5.06
N GLN A 61 -9.79 -7.16 4.58
CA GLN A 61 -10.76 -6.21 5.14
C GLN A 61 -12.13 -6.87 5.15
N GLY A 62 -12.61 -7.23 6.34
CA GLY A 62 -13.82 -8.05 6.48
C GLY A 62 -13.71 -9.35 5.69
N ASN A 63 -14.61 -9.54 4.72
CA ASN A 63 -14.63 -10.69 3.80
C ASN A 63 -13.75 -10.50 2.55
N LEU A 64 -13.16 -9.32 2.34
CA LEU A 64 -12.35 -9.02 1.17
C LEU A 64 -10.91 -9.51 1.36
N LYS A 65 -10.35 -10.06 0.29
CA LYS A 65 -8.94 -10.47 0.18
C LYS A 65 -8.34 -9.82 -1.06
N LEU A 66 -7.58 -8.75 -0.87
CA LEU A 66 -7.02 -7.92 -1.94
C LEU A 66 -5.55 -8.24 -2.12
N ARG A 67 -5.08 -8.43 -3.35
CA ARG A 67 -3.67 -8.78 -3.61
C ARG A 67 -2.78 -7.55 -3.41
N LEU A 68 -1.60 -7.76 -2.83
CA LEU A 68 -0.56 -6.74 -2.72
C LEU A 68 0.56 -6.98 -3.74
N SER A 69 1.18 -5.90 -4.21
CA SER A 69 2.47 -5.95 -4.89
C SER A 69 3.40 -4.87 -4.34
N TYR A 70 4.69 -5.15 -4.42
CA TYR A 70 5.75 -4.33 -3.86
C TYR A 70 6.70 -3.93 -4.99
N GLN A 71 7.06 -2.65 -5.04
CA GLN A 71 8.11 -2.14 -5.91
C GLN A 71 9.02 -1.23 -5.07
N PHE A 72 10.32 -1.44 -5.17
CA PHE A 72 11.34 -0.67 -4.46
C PHE A 72 12.33 -0.13 -5.49
N GLU A 73 11.86 0.78 -6.33
CA GLU A 73 12.65 1.36 -7.41
C GLU A 73 12.61 2.89 -7.30
N PRO A 74 13.75 3.53 -6.99
CA PRO A 74 13.82 4.98 -6.95
C PRO A 74 13.42 5.59 -8.31
N GLY A 75 12.34 6.38 -8.33
CA GLY A 75 11.92 7.18 -9.51
C GLY A 75 10.82 6.57 -10.39
N ALA A 76 10.20 5.45 -10.02
CA ALA A 76 9.00 4.94 -10.70
C ALA A 76 7.71 5.43 -10.02
N ASP A 77 6.64 5.68 -10.81
CA ASP A 77 5.34 6.17 -10.32
C ASP A 77 4.67 5.23 -9.29
N ALA A 78 5.05 3.95 -9.27
CA ALA A 78 4.49 2.91 -8.40
C ALA A 78 5.47 2.42 -7.32
N ASP A 79 6.39 3.28 -6.86
CA ASP A 79 7.25 2.98 -5.71
C ASP A 79 6.40 2.76 -4.43
N GLY A 80 6.74 1.74 -3.65
CA GLY A 80 6.03 1.34 -2.43
C GLY A 80 5.06 0.16 -2.60
N VAL A 81 3.91 0.25 -1.92
CA VAL A 81 2.94 -0.85 -1.80
C VAL A 81 1.68 -0.54 -2.62
N THR A 82 1.32 -1.47 -3.52
CA THR A 82 0.10 -1.37 -4.33
C THR A 82 -0.93 -2.42 -3.94
N VAL A 83 -2.16 -1.98 -3.65
CA VAL A 83 -3.34 -2.82 -3.43
C VAL A 83 -4.10 -2.98 -4.75
N HIS A 84 -4.32 -4.22 -5.16
CA HIS A 84 -5.06 -4.53 -6.39
C HIS A 84 -6.53 -4.80 -6.06
N ILE A 85 -7.40 -3.94 -6.57
CA ILE A 85 -8.84 -3.94 -6.34
C ILE A 85 -9.54 -4.36 -7.64
N PRO A 86 -10.19 -5.54 -7.69
CA PRO A 86 -11.08 -5.87 -8.80
C PRO A 86 -12.20 -4.84 -8.92
N LEU A 87 -12.48 -4.36 -10.15
CA LEU A 87 -13.51 -3.35 -10.41
C LEU A 87 -14.87 -3.63 -9.72
N PRO A 88 -15.43 -4.86 -9.70
CA PRO A 88 -16.70 -5.15 -9.02
C PRO A 88 -16.67 -4.96 -7.49
N LEU A 89 -15.48 -4.95 -6.90
CA LEU A 89 -15.30 -4.79 -5.45
C LEU A 89 -15.01 -3.33 -5.06
N LEU A 90 -14.79 -2.43 -6.03
CA LEU A 90 -14.33 -1.08 -5.76
C LEU A 90 -15.20 -0.34 -4.74
N ASN A 91 -16.52 -0.45 -4.85
CA ASN A 91 -17.46 0.20 -3.94
C ASN A 91 -17.59 -0.49 -2.57
N GLN A 92 -17.08 -1.72 -2.44
CA GLN A 92 -17.10 -2.48 -1.18
C GLN A 92 -15.81 -2.28 -0.36
N VAL A 93 -14.76 -1.71 -0.96
CA VAL A 93 -13.51 -1.40 -0.24
C VAL A 93 -13.67 -0.10 0.52
N GLU A 94 -13.36 -0.13 1.81
CA GLU A 94 -13.28 1.05 2.66
C GLU A 94 -11.84 1.53 2.77
N GLU A 95 -11.62 2.84 2.81
CA GLU A 95 -10.27 3.42 2.93
C GLU A 95 -9.65 3.19 4.32
N SER A 96 -10.51 3.03 5.33
CA SER A 96 -10.11 2.80 6.72
C SER A 96 -9.14 1.63 6.85
N GLY A 97 -8.04 1.86 7.55
CA GLY A 97 -7.01 0.85 7.81
C GLY A 97 -5.84 0.87 6.83
N PHE A 98 -6.01 1.31 5.57
CA PHE A 98 -4.87 1.38 4.63
C PHE A 98 -3.82 2.41 5.04
N GLU A 99 -4.23 3.45 5.77
CA GLU A 99 -3.33 4.41 6.42
C GLU A 99 -2.31 3.74 7.36
N TRP A 100 -2.62 2.57 7.94
CA TRP A 100 -1.67 1.85 8.79
C TRP A 100 -0.55 1.19 8.00
N GLN A 101 -0.66 1.07 6.67
CA GLN A 101 0.31 0.37 5.84
C GLN A 101 0.53 -1.10 6.28
N ILE A 102 1.32 -1.84 5.50
CA ILE A 102 1.76 -3.19 5.88
C ILE A 102 2.69 -3.17 7.10
N PRO A 103 2.79 -4.28 7.87
CA PRO A 103 3.59 -4.30 9.09
C PRO A 103 5.07 -3.93 8.88
N GLY A 104 5.67 -4.36 7.76
CA GLY A 104 7.07 -4.08 7.43
C GLY A 104 7.42 -2.62 7.21
N LEU A 105 6.45 -1.76 6.90
CA LEU A 105 6.67 -0.32 6.65
C LEU A 105 6.05 0.59 7.71
N ARG A 106 5.27 0.05 8.64
CA ARG A 106 4.60 0.82 9.72
C ARG A 106 5.55 1.72 10.50
N ARG A 107 6.66 1.15 10.94
CA ARG A 107 7.65 1.88 11.74
C ARG A 107 8.18 3.09 10.97
N GLU A 108 8.50 2.91 9.69
CA GLU A 108 9.02 3.99 8.86
C GLU A 108 7.95 5.07 8.60
N LEU A 109 6.71 4.65 8.31
CA LEU A 109 5.58 5.56 8.18
C LEU A 109 5.37 6.41 9.43
N ILE A 110 5.36 5.81 10.62
CA ILE A 110 5.16 6.54 11.89
C ILE A 110 6.32 7.51 12.14
N ILE A 111 7.57 7.12 11.86
CA ILE A 111 8.71 8.03 11.96
C ILE A 111 8.55 9.22 10.99
N ALA A 112 8.11 8.96 9.76
CA ALA A 112 7.88 10.01 8.77
C ALA A 112 6.76 10.97 9.22
N LEU A 113 5.66 10.45 9.77
CA LEU A 113 4.58 11.24 10.35
C LEU A 113 5.06 12.10 11.53
N ILE A 114 5.80 11.54 12.49
CA ILE A 114 6.36 12.33 13.60
C ILE A 114 7.29 13.44 13.07
N LYS A 115 8.03 13.15 11.99
CA LYS A 115 8.90 14.14 11.35
C LYS A 115 8.13 15.22 10.59
N SER A 116 6.94 14.94 10.09
CA SER A 116 6.13 15.91 9.35
C SER A 116 5.48 16.97 10.25
N LEU A 117 5.35 16.69 11.55
CA LEU A 117 4.83 17.62 12.55
C LEU A 117 5.59 18.97 12.55
N PRO A 118 4.90 20.09 12.85
CA PRO A 118 5.53 21.40 13.05
C PRO A 118 6.66 21.33 14.07
N LYS A 119 7.71 22.13 13.85
CA LYS A 119 8.90 22.17 14.72
C LYS A 119 8.59 22.30 16.23
N PRO A 120 7.63 23.15 16.69
CA PRO A 120 7.30 23.28 18.11
C PRO A 120 6.69 22.02 18.74
N VAL A 121 5.99 21.21 17.95
CA VAL A 121 5.33 19.97 18.37
C VAL A 121 6.32 18.81 18.25
N ARG A 122 7.00 18.68 17.11
CA ARG A 122 7.98 17.63 16.81
C ARG A 122 9.10 17.49 17.83
N ARG A 123 9.57 18.60 18.42
CA ARG A 123 10.64 18.58 19.44
C ARG A 123 10.31 17.74 20.68
N ASN A 124 9.02 17.53 20.97
CA ASN A 124 8.59 16.69 22.10
C ASN A 124 8.76 15.18 21.81
N PHE A 125 8.99 14.81 20.55
CA PHE A 125 9.07 13.43 20.08
C PHE A 125 10.45 13.08 19.54
N VAL A 126 11.51 13.69 20.09
CA VAL A 126 12.90 13.41 19.70
C VAL A 126 13.54 12.45 20.70
N PRO A 127 14.16 11.34 20.25
CA PRO A 127 14.28 10.86 18.87
C PRO A 127 13.01 10.19 18.34
N ALA A 128 12.55 10.56 17.13
CA ALA A 128 11.34 10.02 16.52
C ALA A 128 11.29 8.48 16.43
N PRO A 129 12.40 7.76 16.14
CA PRO A 129 12.38 6.30 16.15
C PRO A 129 11.97 5.69 17.49
N ASN A 130 12.39 6.28 18.62
CA ASN A 130 12.07 5.76 19.95
C ASN A 130 10.57 5.85 20.22
N TYR A 131 9.95 6.95 19.84
CA TYR A 131 8.49 7.14 19.97
C TYR A 131 7.71 6.23 19.04
N ALA A 132 8.18 6.01 17.81
CA ALA A 132 7.56 5.07 16.89
C ALA A 132 7.58 3.63 17.43
N GLU A 133 8.71 3.19 18.02
CA GLU A 133 8.80 1.86 18.64
C GLU A 133 7.92 1.75 19.89
N ALA A 134 7.94 2.78 20.75
CA ALA A 134 7.10 2.82 21.94
C ALA A 134 5.60 2.81 21.59
N PHE A 135 5.22 3.48 20.51
CA PHE A 135 3.86 3.46 19.97
C PHE A 135 3.47 2.06 19.49
N LEU A 136 4.29 1.45 18.61
CA LEU A 136 4.03 0.12 18.07
C LEU A 136 3.98 -0.96 19.16
N GLY A 137 4.71 -0.80 20.27
CA GLY A 137 4.67 -1.69 21.42
C GLY A 137 3.42 -1.57 22.31
N ARG A 138 2.57 -0.55 22.09
CA ARG A 138 1.38 -0.26 22.93
C ARG A 138 0.06 -0.39 22.20
N VAL A 139 0.06 -0.30 20.88
CA VAL A 139 -1.17 -0.34 20.07
C VAL A 139 -1.41 -1.72 19.49
N THR A 140 -2.69 -2.08 19.38
CA THR A 140 -3.12 -3.10 18.43
C THR A 140 -3.44 -2.40 17.10
N PRO A 141 -2.73 -2.71 16.00
CA PRO A 141 -3.03 -2.10 14.70
C PRO A 141 -4.46 -2.36 14.26
N LEU A 142 -5.05 -1.41 13.53
CA LEU A 142 -6.41 -1.48 12.93
C LEU A 142 -7.58 -1.47 13.92
N GLU A 143 -7.37 -1.39 15.24
CA GLU A 143 -8.47 -1.18 16.21
C GLU A 143 -9.07 0.24 16.11
N LEU A 144 -8.25 1.23 15.77
CA LEU A 144 -8.61 2.61 15.56
C LEU A 144 -7.91 3.16 14.30
N PRO A 145 -8.40 4.27 13.72
CA PRO A 145 -7.65 5.01 12.72
C PRO A 145 -6.22 5.33 13.20
N LEU A 146 -5.27 5.42 12.26
CA LEU A 146 -3.84 5.53 12.61
C LEU A 146 -3.57 6.81 13.38
N LEU A 147 -4.06 7.96 12.89
CA LEU A 147 -3.85 9.24 13.54
C LEU A 147 -4.54 9.31 14.91
N ASP A 148 -5.76 8.78 15.05
CA ASP A 148 -6.47 8.71 16.33
C ASP A 148 -5.64 7.92 17.37
N SER A 149 -5.04 6.81 16.93
CA SER A 149 -4.15 6.00 17.76
C SER A 149 -2.90 6.76 18.15
N LEU A 150 -2.25 7.43 17.18
CA LEU A 150 -1.03 8.20 17.41
C LEU A 150 -1.27 9.34 18.39
N GLU A 151 -2.31 10.15 18.18
CA GLU A 151 -2.68 11.26 19.05
C GLU A 151 -2.94 10.79 20.48
N ARG A 152 -3.70 9.68 20.63
CA ARG A 152 -3.98 9.09 21.93
C ARG A 152 -2.72 8.62 22.65
N GLU A 153 -1.88 7.84 21.97
CA GLU A 153 -0.72 7.22 22.62
C GLU A 153 0.45 8.19 22.81
N LEU A 154 0.71 9.10 21.86
CA LEU A 154 1.72 10.14 22.03
C LEU A 154 1.38 11.06 23.21
N ARG A 155 0.11 11.43 23.36
CA ARG A 155 -0.36 12.18 24.54
C ARG A 155 -0.17 11.40 25.83
N ARG A 156 -0.42 10.08 25.85
CA ARG A 156 -0.17 9.24 27.03
C ARG A 156 1.32 9.16 27.39
N MET A 157 2.21 9.19 26.39
CA MET A 157 3.65 9.12 26.62
C MET A 157 4.26 10.44 27.10
N THR A 158 3.78 11.59 26.60
CA THR A 158 4.45 12.89 26.82
C THR A 158 3.58 13.94 27.51
N GLY A 159 2.27 13.73 27.60
CA GLY A 159 1.30 14.74 28.04
C GLY A 159 0.94 15.78 26.98
N VAL A 160 1.63 15.79 25.84
CA VAL A 160 1.43 16.76 24.75
C VAL A 160 0.28 16.31 23.86
N THR A 161 -0.66 17.22 23.59
CA THR A 161 -1.71 16.99 22.58
C THR A 161 -1.16 17.42 21.22
N VAL A 162 -1.41 16.59 20.21
CA VAL A 162 -1.09 16.87 18.81
C VAL A 162 -2.43 17.08 18.10
N ASP A 163 -2.60 18.23 17.46
CA ASP A 163 -3.84 18.54 16.75
C ASP A 163 -3.87 17.81 15.38
N ARG A 164 -5.06 17.53 14.87
CA ARG A 164 -5.23 16.73 13.64
C ARG A 164 -4.56 17.40 12.44
N GLU A 165 -4.62 18.72 12.40
CA GLU A 165 -4.11 19.56 11.33
C GLU A 165 -2.58 19.65 11.30
N ASP A 166 -1.90 19.28 12.40
CA ASP A 166 -0.43 19.27 12.47
C ASP A 166 0.19 18.11 11.68
N TRP A 167 -0.59 17.09 11.32
CA TRP A 167 -0.10 15.94 10.54
C TRP A 167 -0.01 16.28 9.05
N HIS A 168 1.15 16.77 8.62
CA HIS A 168 1.43 17.11 7.23
C HIS A 168 1.74 15.87 6.38
N TRP A 169 0.70 15.22 5.83
CA TRP A 169 0.83 14.02 4.99
C TRP A 169 1.55 14.25 3.65
N ASP A 170 1.54 15.47 3.14
CA ASP A 170 2.28 15.91 1.95
C ASP A 170 3.81 15.76 2.13
N GLN A 171 4.30 15.87 3.36
CA GLN A 171 5.73 15.69 3.69
C GLN A 171 6.12 14.23 3.90
N VAL A 172 5.15 13.31 4.00
CA VAL A 172 5.42 11.87 4.10
C VAL A 172 5.84 11.33 2.73
N PRO A 173 6.97 10.60 2.62
CA PRO A 173 7.39 10.00 1.37
C PRO A 173 6.31 9.13 0.71
N ASP A 174 6.19 9.26 -0.60
CA ASP A 174 5.11 8.65 -1.37
C ASP A 174 5.11 7.12 -1.36
N HIS A 175 6.28 6.48 -1.23
CA HIS A 175 6.40 5.03 -1.11
C HIS A 175 5.91 4.46 0.24
N LEU A 176 5.68 5.31 1.24
CA LEU A 176 5.08 4.92 2.52
C LEU A 176 3.56 4.98 2.51
N LYS A 177 2.97 5.57 1.46
CA LYS A 177 1.52 5.64 1.25
C LYS A 177 1.06 4.47 0.37
N ILE A 178 -0.08 3.89 0.68
CA ILE A 178 -0.68 2.85 -0.16
C ILE A 178 -1.08 3.46 -1.52
N THR A 179 -0.77 2.75 -2.60
CA THR A 179 -1.31 3.00 -3.93
C THR A 179 -2.45 2.00 -4.20
N PHE A 180 -3.58 2.49 -4.69
CA PHE A 180 -4.70 1.66 -5.11
C PHE A 180 -4.68 1.48 -6.62
N ARG A 181 -4.76 0.24 -7.09
CA ARG A 181 -4.87 -0.11 -8.51
C ARG A 181 -6.16 -0.86 -8.76
N VAL A 182 -7.04 -0.26 -9.56
CA VAL A 182 -8.27 -0.93 -9.99
C VAL A 182 -7.99 -1.73 -11.25
N VAL A 183 -8.39 -3.00 -11.25
CA VAL A 183 -8.15 -3.95 -12.34
C VAL A 183 -9.46 -4.55 -12.88
N ASP A 184 -9.45 -4.94 -14.16
CA ASP A 184 -10.53 -5.71 -14.76
C ASP A 184 -10.46 -7.22 -14.41
N ASP A 185 -11.35 -8.01 -15.01
CA ASP A 185 -11.44 -9.47 -14.86
C ASP A 185 -10.19 -10.21 -15.37
N LYS A 186 -9.39 -9.59 -16.23
CA LYS A 186 -8.12 -10.10 -16.77
C LYS A 186 -6.90 -9.57 -16.02
N ASN A 187 -7.09 -8.93 -14.86
CA ASN A 187 -6.06 -8.24 -14.07
C ASN A 187 -5.36 -7.09 -14.80
N LYS A 188 -5.96 -6.53 -15.86
CA LYS A 188 -5.43 -5.36 -16.55
C LYS A 188 -5.76 -4.10 -15.75
N LYS A 189 -4.77 -3.22 -15.59
CA LYS A 189 -4.95 -1.92 -14.92
C LYS A 189 -5.96 -1.06 -15.67
N LEU A 190 -7.01 -0.63 -14.97
CA LEU A 190 -7.99 0.36 -15.45
C LEU A 190 -7.59 1.77 -15.01
N LYS A 191 -7.34 1.94 -13.71
CA LYS A 191 -6.90 3.20 -13.11
C LYS A 191 -6.10 2.93 -11.84
N GLU A 192 -5.27 3.87 -11.45
CA GLU A 192 -4.43 3.80 -10.27
C GLU A 192 -4.25 5.18 -9.65
N GLY A 193 -4.12 5.23 -8.33
CA GLY A 193 -3.99 6.48 -7.58
C GLY A 193 -3.91 6.24 -6.08
N ARG A 194 -3.74 7.32 -5.32
CA ARG A 194 -3.64 7.28 -3.85
C ARG A 194 -4.95 7.59 -3.13
N SER A 195 -5.91 8.22 -3.82
CA SER A 195 -7.26 8.46 -3.30
C SER A 195 -8.19 7.35 -3.79
N LEU A 196 -8.70 6.55 -2.86
CA LEU A 196 -9.71 5.53 -3.18
C LEU A 196 -11.01 6.19 -3.67
N GLN A 197 -11.36 7.34 -3.10
CA GLN A 197 -12.54 8.10 -3.46
C GLN A 197 -12.46 8.59 -4.92
N ASP A 198 -11.33 9.16 -5.34
CA ASP A 198 -11.15 9.63 -6.73
C ASP A 198 -11.24 8.46 -7.74
N LEU A 199 -10.81 7.26 -7.33
CA LEU A 199 -10.93 6.06 -8.14
C LEU A 199 -12.38 5.58 -8.22
N LYS A 200 -13.13 5.59 -7.11
CA LYS A 200 -14.57 5.29 -7.07
C LYS A 200 -15.34 6.23 -8.00
N ASP A 201 -15.10 7.54 -7.88
CA ASP A 201 -15.78 8.56 -8.68
C ASP A 201 -15.46 8.42 -10.18
N ALA A 202 -14.18 8.23 -10.51
CA ALA A 202 -13.75 8.11 -11.91
C ALA A 202 -14.19 6.82 -12.60
N LEU A 203 -14.48 5.76 -11.84
CA LEU A 203 -14.86 4.45 -12.37
C LEU A 203 -16.33 4.10 -12.14
N LYS A 204 -17.11 5.01 -11.57
CA LYS A 204 -18.54 4.81 -11.23
C LYS A 204 -19.34 4.19 -12.38
N GLY A 205 -19.23 4.75 -13.60
CA GLY A 205 -19.93 4.23 -14.77
C GLY A 205 -19.51 2.80 -15.14
N LYS A 206 -18.20 2.51 -15.13
CA LYS A 206 -17.69 1.16 -15.41
C LYS A 206 -18.09 0.15 -14.35
N VAL A 207 -18.18 0.57 -13.08
CA VAL A 207 -18.70 -0.29 -12.00
C VAL A 207 -20.16 -0.63 -12.26
N GLN A 208 -21.00 0.37 -12.61
CA GLN A 208 -22.41 0.14 -12.94
C GLN A 208 -22.57 -0.82 -14.12
N GLU A 209 -21.89 -0.57 -15.24
CA GLU A 209 -21.89 -1.47 -16.42
C GLU A 209 -21.48 -2.91 -16.04
N THR A 210 -20.46 -3.05 -15.20
CA THR A 210 -19.95 -4.37 -14.78
C THR A 210 -20.92 -5.07 -13.81
N LEU A 211 -21.63 -4.32 -12.96
CA LEU A 211 -22.63 -4.88 -12.05
C LEU A 211 -23.88 -5.29 -12.81
N SER A 212 -24.34 -4.49 -13.77
CA SER A 212 -25.47 -4.81 -14.66
C SER A 212 -25.20 -6.05 -15.49
N ALA A 213 -24.02 -6.17 -16.11
CA ALA A 213 -23.63 -7.37 -16.84
C ALA A 213 -23.47 -8.64 -15.98
N VAL A 214 -23.49 -8.50 -14.64
CA VAL A 214 -23.36 -9.60 -13.68
C VAL A 214 -24.71 -9.95 -13.06
N ALA A 215 -25.62 -9.01 -12.92
CA ALA A 215 -26.99 -9.27 -12.52
C ALA A 215 -27.62 -10.25 -13.55
N ASP A 216 -28.11 -11.40 -13.08
CA ASP A 216 -28.92 -12.29 -13.90
C ASP A 216 -30.14 -11.51 -14.43
N ASP A 217 -30.66 -11.90 -15.60
CA ASP A 217 -31.88 -11.39 -16.25
C ASP A 217 -33.12 -11.34 -15.32
N GLY A 218 -33.05 -11.89 -14.11
CA GLY A 218 -34.12 -11.87 -13.12
C GLY A 218 -34.23 -10.61 -12.25
N ILE A 219 -33.15 -9.81 -12.11
CA ILE A 219 -33.18 -8.57 -11.30
C ILE A 219 -33.40 -7.33 -12.15
N GLU A 220 -32.74 -7.23 -13.31
CA GLU A 220 -32.97 -6.11 -14.22
C GLU A 220 -34.26 -6.33 -15.00
N GLN A 221 -35.26 -5.47 -14.75
CA GLN A 221 -36.53 -5.45 -15.46
C GLN A 221 -36.74 -4.05 -16.04
N SER A 222 -37.13 -3.98 -17.31
CA SER A 222 -37.38 -2.73 -18.03
C SER A 222 -38.83 -2.66 -18.55
N GLY A 223 -39.28 -1.45 -18.92
CA GLY A 223 -40.65 -1.24 -19.44
C GLY A 223 -41.77 -1.50 -18.42
N LEU A 224 -41.46 -1.41 -17.13
CA LEU A 224 -42.40 -1.63 -16.03
C LEU A 224 -43.26 -0.39 -15.80
N HIS A 225 -44.50 -0.41 -16.28
CA HIS A 225 -45.49 0.65 -16.03
C HIS A 225 -46.38 0.40 -14.80
N ILE A 226 -46.26 -0.78 -14.18
CA ILE A 226 -46.99 -1.19 -12.99
C ILE A 226 -46.05 -1.92 -12.03
N TRP A 227 -46.34 -1.86 -10.73
CA TRP A 227 -45.53 -2.50 -9.70
C TRP A 227 -45.69 -4.04 -9.72
N SER A 228 -44.93 -4.75 -10.57
CA SER A 228 -45.07 -6.20 -10.79
C SER A 228 -43.90 -7.06 -10.31
N PHE A 229 -42.83 -6.47 -9.77
CA PHE A 229 -41.62 -7.17 -9.32
C PHE A 229 -41.63 -7.50 -7.82
N GLY A 230 -42.73 -7.24 -7.12
CA GLY A 230 -42.86 -7.52 -5.69
C GLY A 230 -42.02 -6.56 -4.83
N GLN A 231 -41.42 -7.06 -3.75
CA GLN A 231 -40.58 -6.26 -2.87
C GLN A 231 -39.15 -6.22 -3.40
N LEU A 232 -38.61 -5.01 -3.55
CA LEU A 232 -37.22 -4.82 -3.94
C LEU A 232 -36.30 -5.36 -2.83
N PRO A 233 -35.38 -6.31 -3.11
CA PRO A 233 -34.50 -6.84 -2.09
C PRO A 233 -33.49 -5.78 -1.63
N GLU A 234 -33.16 -5.76 -0.32
CA GLU A 234 -32.23 -4.78 0.25
C GLU A 234 -30.81 -4.90 -0.32
N SER A 235 -30.40 -6.12 -0.69
CA SER A 235 -29.13 -6.35 -1.38
C SER A 235 -29.16 -7.67 -2.14
N TYR A 236 -28.32 -7.74 -3.16
CA TYR A 236 -28.07 -8.93 -3.96
C TYR A 236 -26.60 -9.32 -3.84
N GLU A 237 -26.32 -10.60 -3.58
CA GLU A 237 -24.96 -11.13 -3.49
C GLU A 237 -24.75 -12.23 -4.53
N GLN A 238 -23.68 -12.14 -5.31
CA GLN A 238 -23.30 -13.16 -6.28
C GLN A 238 -21.82 -13.49 -6.19
N LYS A 239 -21.48 -14.77 -6.28
CA LYS A 239 -20.09 -15.22 -6.28
C LYS A 239 -19.55 -15.23 -7.71
N ARG A 240 -18.54 -14.39 -8.00
CA ARG A 240 -17.83 -14.37 -9.28
C ARG A 240 -16.35 -14.69 -9.07
N GLY A 241 -15.94 -15.86 -9.55
CA GLY A 241 -14.60 -16.40 -9.28
C GLY A 241 -14.34 -16.54 -7.79
N ASN A 242 -13.33 -15.83 -7.28
CA ASN A 242 -12.90 -15.89 -5.88
C ASN A 242 -13.55 -14.82 -4.98
N TYR A 243 -14.45 -13.99 -5.51
CA TYR A 243 -15.00 -12.85 -4.78
C TYR A 243 -16.54 -12.91 -4.70
N LYS A 244 -17.10 -12.40 -3.60
CA LYS A 244 -18.53 -12.12 -3.49
C LYS A 244 -18.75 -10.66 -3.89
N VAL A 245 -19.59 -10.45 -4.89
CA VAL A 245 -20.01 -9.13 -5.35
C VAL A 245 -21.35 -8.83 -4.67
N LYS A 246 -21.45 -7.68 -4.01
CA LYS A 246 -22.69 -7.18 -3.42
C LYS A 246 -23.19 -5.98 -4.22
N ALA A 247 -24.46 -6.02 -4.59
CA ALA A 247 -25.15 -4.96 -5.31
C ALA A 247 -26.40 -4.54 -4.53
N TRP A 248 -26.83 -3.29 -4.75
CA TRP A 248 -28.06 -2.73 -4.19
C TRP A 248 -28.98 -2.38 -5.35
N PRO A 249 -30.14 -3.06 -5.48
CA PRO A 249 -31.10 -2.73 -6.51
C PRO A 249 -31.63 -1.30 -6.32
N ALA A 250 -31.92 -0.63 -7.42
CA ALA A 250 -32.51 0.70 -7.44
C ALA A 250 -33.56 0.78 -8.56
N LEU A 251 -34.56 1.65 -8.39
CA LEU A 251 -35.52 1.98 -9.44
C LEU A 251 -35.01 3.23 -10.18
N VAL A 252 -35.03 3.17 -11.50
CA VAL A 252 -34.67 4.27 -12.38
C VAL A 252 -35.87 4.50 -13.30
N ASP A 253 -36.28 5.76 -13.45
CA ASP A 253 -37.32 6.15 -14.41
C ASP A 253 -36.69 6.18 -15.81
N GLU A 254 -37.21 5.39 -16.73
CA GLU A 254 -36.74 5.23 -18.12
C GLU A 254 -37.56 6.06 -19.12
#